data_AF-A0A7H8N104-F1
#
_entry.id   AF-A0A7H8N104-F1
#
_cell.length_a   1.000
_cell.length_b   1.000
_cell.length_c   1.000
_cell.angle_alpha   90.00
_cell.angle_beta   90.00
_cell.angle_gamma   90.00
#
_symmetry.space_group_name_H-M   'P 1'
#
loop_
_entity.id
_entity.type
_entity.pdbx_description
1 polymer ?
#
loop_
_entity_poly.entity_id
_entity_poly.type
_entity_poly.pdbx_seq_one_letter_code
_entity_poly.pdbx_strand_id
1 'polypeptide(L)'
;MTNKNMRRGMGSLLATAMASLALVSLPASHASAAEPTDSPASYIAWLQAQGSTASATLSAYQALPADKQEAFLGYIESPEIHAQFADFVSSDPQAGPEGQVLHPQWDPNTSAISTAPGDAPANPFPVGVDVAASATGTSVETKTIDNGNVQMEAVRGTTNVLGTSVTPTAGKAGDWHAWYKVSDKIFGIKVTEVKIWVDYRTNTTRVTKVYLANGSHRNFVPGSGFSKGPAKKWISAAGNAHGQIVWDATFLGHEWSAVQHIWANEYGYQGGSLK
;
A
#
# COMPACT_ATOMS: atom_id res chain seq x y z
N MET A 1 -2.22 -43.08 53.92
CA MET A 1 -1.49 -42.07 54.72
C MET A 1 -1.86 -40.71 54.17
N THR A 2 -2.75 -40.03 54.88
CA THR A 2 -3.35 -38.73 54.53
C THR A 2 -2.51 -37.65 55.18
N ASN A 3 -2.14 -36.59 54.46
CA ASN A 3 -1.70 -35.37 55.11
C ASN A 3 -2.46 -34.16 54.58
N LYS A 4 -3.30 -33.65 55.48
CA LYS A 4 -4.21 -32.52 55.42
C LYS A 4 -3.53 -31.44 56.25
N ASN A 5 -3.22 -30.27 55.70
CA ASN A 5 -3.02 -29.09 56.54
C ASN A 5 -3.35 -27.79 55.81
N MET A 6 -4.09 -26.98 56.55
CA MET A 6 -4.92 -25.84 56.18
C MET A 6 -4.49 -24.69 57.08
N ARG A 7 -4.12 -23.54 56.53
CA ARG A 7 -4.06 -22.23 57.21
C ARG A 7 -4.35 -21.17 56.14
N ARG A 8 -5.56 -20.60 56.06
CA ARG A 8 -6.12 -19.49 56.85
C ARG A 8 -5.18 -18.29 56.96
N GLY A 9 -5.45 -17.28 56.14
CA GLY A 9 -5.03 -15.90 56.31
C GLY A 9 -6.18 -14.98 55.88
N MET A 10 -6.92 -14.47 56.87
CA MET A 10 -7.89 -13.38 56.79
C MET A 10 -7.12 -12.06 56.95
N GLY A 11 -7.45 -11.05 56.13
CA GLY A 11 -7.00 -9.67 56.27
C GLY A 11 -7.62 -8.84 55.14
N SER A 12 -8.82 -8.30 55.35
CA SER A 12 -9.10 -6.95 55.86
C SER A 12 -9.22 -5.94 54.72
N LEU A 13 -10.38 -5.28 54.70
CA LEU A 13 -10.83 -4.27 53.76
C LEU A 13 -9.88 -3.09 53.64
N LEU A 14 -9.71 -2.59 52.41
CA LEU A 14 -9.67 -1.15 52.15
C LEU A 14 -10.55 -0.86 50.94
N ALA A 15 -11.71 -0.27 51.20
CA ALA A 15 -12.56 0.33 50.19
C ALA A 15 -11.85 1.59 49.66
N THR A 16 -11.43 1.56 48.40
CA THR A 16 -11.11 2.78 47.66
C THR A 16 -12.12 2.87 46.53
N ALA A 17 -13.12 3.72 46.74
CA ALA A 17 -13.99 4.20 45.67
C ALA A 17 -13.13 5.05 44.72
N MET A 18 -12.66 4.44 43.64
CA MET A 18 -12.15 5.18 42.49
C MET A 18 -13.24 5.20 41.44
N ALA A 19 -13.66 6.41 41.13
CA ALA A 19 -14.68 6.76 40.17
C ALA A 19 -14.57 5.90 38.91
N SER A 20 -15.69 5.26 38.60
CA SER A 20 -16.00 4.71 37.29
C SER A 20 -15.77 5.76 36.21
N LEU A 21 -14.60 5.73 35.57
CA LEU A 21 -14.49 6.15 34.18
C LEU A 21 -15.33 5.16 33.38
N ALA A 22 -16.61 5.49 33.21
CA ALA A 22 -17.37 4.96 32.11
C ALA A 22 -16.60 5.36 30.85
N LEU A 23 -15.82 4.43 30.31
CA LEU A 23 -15.54 4.40 28.89
C LEU A 23 -16.92 4.29 28.24
N VAL A 24 -17.53 5.45 27.97
CA VAL A 24 -18.58 5.55 26.98
C VAL A 24 -17.91 5.05 25.72
N SER A 25 -18.17 3.80 25.37
CA SER A 25 -17.89 3.32 24.03
C SER A 25 -18.74 4.20 23.14
N LEU A 26 -18.14 5.27 22.63
CA LEU A 26 -18.70 6.01 21.53
C LEU A 26 -19.03 4.94 20.50
N PRO A 27 -20.32 4.75 20.13
CA PRO A 27 -20.61 3.91 18.98
C PRO A 27 -19.72 4.44 17.88
N ALA A 28 -18.90 3.55 17.30
CA ALA A 28 -18.14 3.86 16.09
C ALA A 28 -19.17 4.47 15.16
N SER A 29 -19.13 5.80 15.04
CA SER A 29 -20.16 6.53 14.32
C SER A 29 -19.93 6.08 12.89
N HIS A 30 -20.73 5.11 12.46
CA HIS A 30 -20.87 4.77 11.07
C HIS A 30 -21.33 6.09 10.48
N ALA A 31 -20.38 6.77 9.84
CA ALA A 31 -20.63 8.04 9.20
C ALA A 31 -21.92 7.85 8.42
N SER A 32 -22.93 8.66 8.75
CA SER A 32 -24.20 8.68 8.02
C SER A 32 -23.85 8.61 6.55
N ALA A 33 -24.42 7.62 5.84
CA ALA A 33 -24.18 7.41 4.42
C ALA A 33 -24.21 8.79 3.75
N ALA A 34 -23.05 9.24 3.28
CA ALA A 34 -22.91 10.59 2.78
C ALA A 34 -23.93 10.79 1.66
N GLU A 35 -24.59 11.95 1.65
CA GLU A 35 -25.52 12.29 0.58
C GLU A 35 -24.83 12.16 -0.78
N PRO A 36 -25.57 11.73 -1.82
CA PRO A 36 -24.99 11.47 -3.13
C PRO A 36 -24.25 12.71 -3.65
N THR A 37 -23.04 12.51 -4.12
CA THR A 37 -22.18 13.58 -4.65
C THR A 37 -22.48 13.83 -6.12
N ASP A 38 -23.74 14.08 -6.43
CA ASP A 38 -24.24 14.23 -7.81
C ASP A 38 -23.77 15.52 -8.51
N SER A 39 -22.88 16.30 -7.87
CA SER A 39 -22.37 17.56 -8.41
C SER A 39 -20.94 17.86 -7.95
N PRO A 40 -20.16 18.63 -8.73
CA PRO A 40 -18.84 19.09 -8.29
C PRO A 40 -18.85 19.84 -6.97
N ALA A 41 -19.89 20.64 -6.72
CA ALA A 41 -20.04 21.41 -5.48
C ALA A 41 -20.25 20.51 -4.26
N SER A 42 -21.09 19.46 -4.36
CA SER A 42 -21.30 18.50 -3.29
C SER A 42 -20.05 17.65 -3.05
N TYR A 43 -19.32 17.26 -4.09
CA TYR A 43 -18.05 16.56 -3.94
C TYR A 43 -16.96 17.41 -3.25
N ILE A 44 -16.87 18.70 -3.59
CA ILE A 44 -15.99 19.66 -2.90
C ILE A 44 -16.33 19.76 -1.42
N ALA A 45 -17.62 19.95 -1.08
CA ALA A 45 -18.07 20.03 0.30
C ALA A 45 -17.77 18.74 1.07
N TRP A 46 -17.96 17.58 0.42
CA TRP A 46 -17.62 16.28 0.98
C TRP A 46 -16.12 16.14 1.26
N LEU A 47 -15.25 16.49 0.31
CA LEU A 47 -13.79 16.48 0.51
C LEU A 47 -13.35 17.46 1.61
N GLN A 48 -13.98 18.62 1.73
CA GLN A 48 -13.71 19.56 2.82
C GLN A 48 -14.05 18.96 4.18
N ALA A 49 -15.15 18.22 4.29
CA ALA A 49 -15.55 17.54 5.52
C ALA A 49 -14.57 16.42 5.95
N GLN A 50 -13.82 15.83 5.01
CA GLN A 50 -12.74 14.87 5.32
C GLN A 50 -11.51 15.53 5.96
N GLY A 51 -11.39 16.86 5.90
CA GLY A 51 -10.33 17.62 6.55
C GLY A 51 -8.97 17.48 5.89
N SER A 52 -7.91 17.48 6.70
CA SER A 52 -6.52 17.59 6.22
C SER A 52 -6.07 16.43 5.34
N THR A 53 -6.65 15.23 5.52
CA THR A 53 -6.32 14.04 4.74
C THR A 53 -6.71 14.17 3.27
N ALA A 54 -7.75 14.93 2.96
CA ALA A 54 -8.28 15.16 1.61
C ALA A 54 -7.79 16.45 0.95
N SER A 55 -7.04 17.30 1.66
CA SER A 55 -6.60 18.63 1.17
C SER A 55 -5.91 18.61 -0.19
N ALA A 56 -5.02 17.63 -0.44
CA ALA A 56 -4.33 17.48 -1.71
C ALA A 56 -5.29 17.08 -2.84
N THR A 57 -6.21 16.16 -2.58
CA THR A 57 -7.24 15.71 -3.53
C THR A 57 -8.21 16.84 -3.86
N LEU A 58 -8.66 17.59 -2.84
CA LEU A 58 -9.50 18.77 -3.00
C LEU A 58 -8.85 19.82 -3.89
N SER A 59 -7.58 20.16 -3.60
CA SER A 59 -6.84 21.16 -4.38
C SER A 59 -6.68 20.72 -5.84
N ALA A 60 -6.35 19.44 -6.06
CA ALA A 60 -6.19 18.90 -7.41
C ALA A 60 -7.52 18.84 -8.18
N TYR A 61 -8.63 18.49 -7.51
CA TYR A 61 -9.96 18.44 -8.11
C TYR A 61 -10.46 19.84 -8.48
N GLN A 62 -10.30 20.82 -7.59
CA GLN A 62 -10.67 22.22 -7.85
C GLN A 62 -9.87 22.84 -9.01
N ALA A 63 -8.65 22.34 -9.26
CA ALA A 63 -7.83 22.78 -10.39
C ALA A 63 -8.24 22.18 -11.75
N LEU A 64 -9.12 21.16 -11.76
CA LEU A 64 -9.66 20.62 -13.00
C LEU A 64 -10.63 21.63 -13.66
N PRO A 65 -10.64 21.70 -15.01
CA PRO A 65 -11.73 22.31 -15.76
C PRO A 65 -13.10 21.73 -15.38
N ALA A 66 -14.17 22.52 -15.51
CA ALA A 66 -15.52 22.14 -15.08
C ALA A 66 -16.03 20.84 -15.75
N ASP A 67 -15.78 20.69 -17.05
CA ASP A 67 -16.09 19.48 -17.81
C ASP A 67 -15.37 18.23 -17.27
N LYS A 68 -14.12 18.38 -16.81
CA LYS A 68 -13.37 17.29 -16.17
C LYS A 68 -13.82 17.02 -14.75
N GLN A 69 -14.30 18.03 -14.02
CA GLN A 69 -14.89 17.83 -12.69
C GLN A 69 -16.15 16.98 -12.77
N GLU A 70 -17.00 17.20 -13.77
CA GLU A 70 -18.18 16.38 -14.04
C GLU A 70 -17.80 14.96 -14.47
N ALA A 71 -16.90 14.83 -15.46
CA ALA A 71 -16.43 13.53 -15.91
C ALA A 71 -15.76 12.71 -14.79
N PHE A 72 -15.06 13.37 -13.87
CA PHE A 72 -14.41 12.73 -12.72
C PHE A 72 -15.44 12.03 -11.82
N LEU A 73 -16.57 12.67 -11.55
CA LEU A 73 -17.66 12.06 -10.77
C LEU A 73 -18.25 10.86 -11.51
N GLY A 74 -18.44 10.99 -12.83
CA GLY A 74 -18.88 9.88 -13.68
C GLY A 74 -17.97 8.65 -13.60
N TYR A 75 -16.64 8.83 -13.54
CA TYR A 75 -15.71 7.71 -13.36
C TYR A 75 -15.74 7.13 -11.95
N ILE A 76 -15.85 7.96 -10.90
CA ILE A 76 -15.97 7.49 -9.52
C ILE A 76 -17.21 6.63 -9.32
N GLU A 77 -18.30 6.99 -9.98
CA GLU A 77 -19.58 6.29 -9.88
C GLU A 77 -19.71 5.13 -10.87
N SER A 78 -18.74 4.94 -11.77
CA SER A 78 -18.80 3.94 -12.83
C SER A 78 -18.52 2.52 -12.30
N PRO A 79 -19.50 1.60 -12.31
CA PRO A 79 -19.28 0.21 -11.92
C PRO A 79 -18.25 -0.50 -12.81
N GLU A 80 -18.12 -0.06 -14.06
CA GLU A 80 -17.16 -0.61 -15.01
C GLU A 80 -15.72 -0.29 -14.58
N ILE A 81 -15.44 0.94 -14.14
CA ILE A 81 -14.10 1.30 -13.65
C ILE A 81 -13.74 0.50 -12.40
N HIS A 82 -14.71 0.29 -11.49
CA HIS A 82 -14.52 -0.56 -10.30
C HIS A 82 -14.24 -2.02 -10.66
N ALA A 83 -14.97 -2.58 -11.63
CA ALA A 83 -14.71 -3.92 -12.14
C ALA A 83 -13.30 -4.03 -12.75
N GLN A 84 -12.90 -3.04 -13.55
CA GLN A 84 -11.55 -2.99 -14.13
C GLN A 84 -10.45 -2.88 -13.07
N PHE A 85 -10.72 -2.22 -11.93
CA PHE A 85 -9.80 -2.17 -10.80
C PHE A 85 -9.65 -3.56 -10.18
N ALA A 86 -10.76 -4.24 -9.90
CA ALA A 86 -10.75 -5.62 -9.39
C ALA A 86 -10.02 -6.58 -10.34
N ASP A 87 -10.19 -6.42 -11.65
CA ASP A 87 -9.48 -7.21 -12.67
C ASP A 87 -7.97 -6.91 -12.70
N PHE A 88 -7.57 -5.63 -12.68
CA PHE A 88 -6.16 -5.23 -12.65
C PHE A 88 -5.45 -5.84 -11.44
N VAL A 89 -6.12 -5.75 -10.30
CA VAL A 89 -5.70 -6.33 -9.02
C VAL A 89 -5.55 -7.85 -9.11
N SER A 90 -6.55 -8.55 -9.67
CA SER A 90 -6.56 -10.01 -9.77
C SER A 90 -5.55 -10.56 -10.80
N SER A 91 -5.20 -9.77 -11.81
CA SER A 91 -4.38 -10.18 -12.95
C SER A 91 -2.87 -10.02 -12.74
N ASP A 92 -2.41 -9.49 -11.59
CA ASP A 92 -0.98 -9.26 -11.33
C ASP A 92 -0.17 -10.58 -11.50
N PRO A 93 0.62 -10.69 -12.60
CA PRO A 93 1.30 -11.91 -12.99
C PRO A 93 2.61 -12.13 -12.19
N GLN A 94 3.03 -11.18 -11.36
CA GLN A 94 4.28 -11.24 -10.59
C GLN A 94 4.15 -12.02 -9.27
N ALA A 95 3.01 -12.66 -9.01
CA ALA A 95 2.95 -13.80 -8.10
C ALA A 95 3.66 -15.02 -8.73
N GLY A 96 4.96 -14.89 -9.01
CA GLY A 96 5.79 -16.04 -9.34
C GLY A 96 5.67 -17.10 -8.23
N PRO A 97 5.80 -18.40 -8.57
CA PRO A 97 5.71 -19.45 -7.57
C PRO A 97 6.72 -19.16 -6.44
N GLU A 98 6.26 -19.18 -5.19
CA GLU A 98 7.13 -19.04 -4.02
C GLU A 98 8.33 -20.00 -4.19
N GLY A 99 9.54 -19.44 -4.36
CA GLY A 99 10.77 -20.22 -4.54
C GLY A 99 11.42 -20.17 -5.91
N GLN A 100 10.81 -19.58 -6.94
CA GLN A 100 11.58 -19.09 -8.08
C GLN A 100 12.16 -17.72 -7.71
N VAL A 101 13.35 -17.76 -7.11
CA VAL A 101 14.19 -16.57 -6.98
C VAL A 101 14.46 -16.13 -8.42
N LEU A 102 13.73 -15.12 -8.89
CA LEU A 102 14.22 -14.29 -9.98
C LEU A 102 15.44 -13.60 -9.38
N HIS A 103 16.59 -14.29 -9.40
CA HIS A 103 17.86 -13.62 -9.29
C HIS A 103 17.79 -12.61 -10.44
N PRO A 104 17.78 -11.29 -10.18
CA PRO A 104 18.20 -10.38 -11.22
C PRO A 104 19.56 -10.94 -11.59
N GLN A 105 19.73 -11.43 -12.82
CA GLN A 105 21.05 -11.77 -13.32
C GLN A 105 21.78 -10.43 -13.31
N TRP A 106 22.38 -10.12 -12.18
CA TRP A 106 23.22 -8.96 -12.00
C TRP A 106 24.40 -9.25 -12.91
N ASP A 107 24.35 -8.67 -14.10
CA ASP A 107 25.48 -8.65 -14.99
C ASP A 107 26.45 -7.60 -14.45
N PRO A 108 27.60 -8.00 -13.85
CA PRO A 108 28.62 -7.05 -13.41
C PRO A 108 29.09 -6.09 -14.51
N ASN A 109 28.85 -6.40 -15.79
CA ASN A 109 29.36 -5.61 -16.91
C ASN A 109 28.46 -4.45 -17.35
N THR A 110 27.25 -4.27 -16.82
CA THR A 110 26.37 -3.16 -17.24
C THR A 110 26.65 -1.83 -16.54
N SER A 111 27.69 -1.74 -15.70
CA SER A 111 28.09 -0.48 -15.03
C SER A 111 29.45 0.08 -15.48
N ALA A 112 30.01 -0.39 -16.60
CA ALA A 112 31.19 0.24 -17.19
C ALA A 112 30.78 1.13 -18.38
N ILE A 113 30.44 2.39 -18.09
CA ILE A 113 30.50 3.44 -19.12
C ILE A 113 32.00 3.64 -19.40
N SER A 114 32.48 2.95 -20.43
CA SER A 114 33.78 3.22 -21.04
C SER A 114 33.73 4.62 -21.66
N THR A 115 34.30 5.60 -20.98
CA THR A 115 34.61 6.90 -21.58
C THR A 115 35.98 6.82 -22.24
N ALA A 116 36.01 6.29 -23.46
CA ALA A 116 37.14 6.52 -24.34
C ALA A 116 36.99 7.93 -24.97
N PRO A 117 38.01 8.80 -24.91
CA PRO A 117 37.98 10.09 -25.60
C PRO A 117 38.35 9.87 -27.07
N GLY A 118 37.43 10.19 -27.97
CA GLY A 118 37.66 10.12 -29.42
C GLY A 118 36.73 11.06 -30.16
N ASP A 119 37.34 12.00 -30.89
CA ASP A 119 36.74 13.12 -31.60
C ASP A 119 35.77 12.77 -32.77
N ALA A 120 34.82 13.69 -32.99
CA ALA A 120 34.01 13.98 -34.20
C ALA A 120 32.69 13.20 -34.46
N PRO A 121 31.79 13.71 -35.31
CA PRO A 121 31.24 15.07 -35.43
C PRO A 121 29.70 15.11 -35.20
N ALA A 122 29.16 16.32 -35.11
CA ALA A 122 27.75 16.61 -34.81
C ALA A 122 26.75 15.92 -35.77
N ASN A 123 25.85 15.11 -35.20
CA ASN A 123 24.65 14.63 -35.86
C ASN A 123 23.41 15.16 -35.09
N PRO A 124 22.49 15.91 -35.73
CA PRO A 124 21.35 16.51 -35.04
C PRO A 124 20.17 15.51 -34.97
N PHE A 125 19.84 15.14 -33.74
CA PHE A 125 18.70 14.30 -33.29
C PHE A 125 18.83 12.78 -33.50
N PRO A 126 18.59 12.01 -32.42
CA PRO A 126 17.27 11.39 -32.32
C PRO A 126 16.62 11.53 -30.93
N VAL A 127 15.30 11.32 -30.93
CA VAL A 127 14.40 11.21 -29.78
C VAL A 127 14.98 10.23 -28.76
N GLY A 128 15.48 10.77 -27.65
CA GLY A 128 15.84 10.00 -26.47
C GLY A 128 14.57 9.63 -25.72
N VAL A 129 14.29 8.34 -25.61
CA VAL A 129 13.47 7.85 -24.50
C VAL A 129 14.36 8.01 -23.28
N ASP A 130 14.10 9.04 -22.47
CA ASP A 130 14.71 9.21 -21.16
C ASP A 130 14.23 8.06 -20.26
N VAL A 131 14.86 6.89 -20.38
CA VAL A 131 14.78 5.88 -19.34
C VAL A 131 15.67 6.38 -18.21
N ALA A 132 15.11 7.27 -17.39
CA ALA A 132 15.73 7.66 -16.14
C ALA A 132 16.00 6.39 -15.33
N ALA A 133 17.28 6.02 -15.19
CA ALA A 133 17.70 4.92 -14.36
C ALA A 133 17.26 5.21 -12.92
N SER A 134 16.16 4.57 -12.50
CA SER A 134 15.65 4.66 -11.14
C SER A 134 16.63 3.93 -10.22
N ALA A 135 17.57 4.68 -9.64
CA ALA A 135 18.43 4.23 -8.54
C ALA A 135 17.64 3.97 -7.24
N THR A 136 16.32 4.12 -7.27
CA THR A 136 15.41 3.82 -6.18
C THR A 136 14.86 2.42 -6.44
N GLY A 137 14.96 1.50 -5.47
CA GLY A 137 14.33 0.17 -5.50
C GLY A 137 12.80 0.22 -5.50
N THR A 138 12.22 1.16 -6.22
CA THR A 138 10.81 1.38 -6.46
C THR A 138 10.50 1.04 -7.90
N SER A 139 9.51 0.18 -8.11
CA SER A 139 8.99 -0.14 -9.44
C SER A 139 7.52 0.25 -9.50
N VAL A 140 7.11 0.75 -10.66
CA VAL A 140 5.75 1.20 -10.94
C VAL A 140 5.23 0.39 -12.13
N GLU A 141 4.04 -0.17 -11.98
CA GLU A 141 3.27 -0.77 -13.06
C GLU A 141 1.99 0.05 -13.23
N THR A 142 1.60 0.34 -14.46
CA THR A 142 0.47 1.22 -14.75
C THR A 142 -0.40 0.64 -15.85
N LYS A 143 -1.71 0.59 -15.60
CA LYS A 143 -2.75 0.31 -16.61
C LYS A 143 -3.52 1.61 -16.84
N THR A 144 -3.58 2.06 -18.08
CA THR A 144 -4.32 3.25 -18.49
C THR A 144 -5.64 2.87 -19.16
N ILE A 145 -6.70 3.57 -18.83
CA ILE A 145 -8.06 3.38 -19.34
C ILE A 145 -8.57 4.73 -19.85
N ASP A 146 -9.42 4.68 -20.87
CA ASP A 146 -10.06 5.84 -21.48
C ASP A 146 -9.10 6.99 -21.78
N ASN A 147 -8.17 6.75 -22.71
CA ASN A 147 -7.16 7.72 -23.14
C ASN A 147 -6.27 8.27 -22.00
N GLY A 148 -6.13 7.50 -20.91
CA GLY A 148 -5.31 7.87 -19.76
C GLY A 148 -6.02 8.74 -18.72
N ASN A 149 -7.32 9.00 -18.89
CA ASN A 149 -8.13 9.68 -17.88
C ASN A 149 -8.23 8.87 -16.60
N VAL A 150 -8.26 7.54 -16.71
CA VAL A 150 -8.21 6.63 -15.57
C VAL A 150 -6.91 5.84 -15.62
N GLN A 151 -6.22 5.73 -14.48
CA GLN A 151 -4.98 4.99 -14.36
C GLN A 151 -5.00 4.14 -13.10
N MET A 152 -4.61 2.88 -13.21
CA MET A 152 -4.36 2.01 -12.07
C MET A 152 -2.86 1.84 -11.95
N GLU A 153 -2.32 2.02 -10.75
CA GLU A 153 -0.90 2.02 -10.47
C GLU A 153 -0.59 1.03 -9.35
N ALA A 154 0.27 0.06 -9.63
CA ALA A 154 0.89 -0.79 -8.62
C ALA A 154 2.32 -0.31 -8.39
N VAL A 155 2.61 0.15 -7.18
CA VAL A 155 3.93 0.63 -6.78
C VAL A 155 4.48 -0.28 -5.70
N ARG A 156 5.73 -0.71 -5.88
CA ARG A 156 6.44 -1.54 -4.91
C ARG A 156 7.78 -0.93 -4.56
N GLY A 157 8.30 -1.23 -3.38
CA GLY A 157 9.69 -0.95 -3.09
C GLY A 157 10.21 -1.44 -1.76
N THR A 158 11.47 -1.14 -1.49
CA THR A 158 12.15 -1.46 -0.23
C THR A 158 13.08 -0.34 0.19
N THR A 159 13.14 -0.13 1.51
CA THR A 159 14.05 0.82 2.16
C THR A 159 14.69 0.16 3.38
N ASN A 160 15.85 0.64 3.82
CA ASN A 160 16.35 0.28 5.15
C ASN A 160 15.51 1.01 6.20
N VAL A 161 15.29 0.43 7.39
CA VAL A 161 14.49 1.04 8.47
C VAL A 161 15.05 2.39 8.94
N LEU A 162 16.33 2.70 8.66
CA LEU A 162 16.89 4.05 8.81
C LEU A 162 16.32 5.10 7.82
N GLY A 163 15.38 4.71 6.96
CA GLY A 163 14.66 5.58 6.04
C GLY A 163 15.42 5.90 4.75
N THR A 164 16.65 5.42 4.59
CA THR A 164 17.39 5.58 3.34
C THR A 164 16.85 4.60 2.30
N SER A 165 16.29 5.13 1.22
CA SER A 165 15.99 4.35 0.02
C SER A 165 17.29 3.78 -0.52
N VAL A 166 17.44 2.48 -0.40
CA VAL A 166 18.60 1.75 -0.91
C VAL A 166 18.06 0.63 -1.77
N THR A 167 18.64 0.43 -2.96
CA THR A 167 18.54 -0.86 -3.61
C THR A 167 19.23 -1.86 -2.68
N PRO A 168 18.52 -2.87 -2.15
CA PRO A 168 19.14 -3.83 -1.26
C PRO A 168 20.26 -4.51 -2.03
N THR A 169 21.50 -4.17 -1.70
CA THR A 169 22.64 -4.91 -2.23
C THR A 169 22.60 -6.26 -1.53
N ALA A 170 22.51 -7.32 -2.33
CA ALA A 170 22.71 -8.70 -1.91
C ALA A 170 23.77 -8.78 -0.79
N GLY A 171 23.46 -9.47 0.30
CA GLY A 171 24.45 -9.74 1.33
C GLY A 171 24.61 -8.66 2.41
N LYS A 172 23.72 -7.67 2.53
CA LYS A 172 23.72 -6.74 3.68
C LYS A 172 22.77 -7.21 4.78
N ALA A 173 23.31 -7.45 5.97
CA ALA A 173 22.53 -7.65 7.17
C ALA A 173 21.94 -6.31 7.62
N GLY A 174 20.70 -6.32 8.10
CA GLY A 174 20.06 -5.09 8.54
C GLY A 174 18.56 -5.25 8.72
N ASP A 175 17.94 -4.15 9.11
CA ASP A 175 16.50 -4.04 9.24
C ASP A 175 15.94 -3.33 7.99
N TRP A 176 14.90 -3.91 7.41
CA TRP A 176 14.33 -3.55 6.12
C TRP A 176 12.83 -3.30 6.24
N HIS A 177 12.33 -2.42 5.38
CA HIS A 177 10.93 -2.08 5.21
C HIS A 177 10.57 -2.28 3.73
N ALA A 178 9.81 -3.33 3.43
CA ALA A 178 9.29 -3.59 2.08
C ALA A 178 7.80 -3.25 2.02
N TRP A 179 7.35 -2.69 0.91
CA TRP A 179 5.96 -2.27 0.74
C TRP A 179 5.44 -2.52 -0.68
N TYR A 180 4.13 -2.72 -0.77
CA TYR A 180 3.37 -2.90 -2.00
C TYR A 180 2.10 -2.06 -1.89
N LYS A 181 1.79 -1.35 -2.97
CA LYS A 181 0.74 -0.35 -2.97
C LYS A 181 0.01 -0.40 -4.29
N VAL A 182 -1.32 -0.38 -4.24
CA VAL A 182 -2.18 -0.29 -5.41
C VAL A 182 -3.03 0.96 -5.26
N SER A 183 -3.13 1.76 -6.31
CA SER A 183 -3.99 2.95 -6.35
C SER A 183 -4.65 3.09 -7.70
N ASP A 184 -5.81 3.73 -7.73
CA ASP A 184 -6.41 4.28 -8.94
C ASP A 184 -6.31 5.82 -8.94
N LYS A 185 -6.25 6.38 -10.15
CA LYS A 185 -6.21 7.80 -10.42
C LYS A 185 -7.22 8.13 -11.48
N ILE A 186 -7.89 9.26 -11.29
CA ILE A 186 -8.80 9.85 -12.28
C ILE A 186 -8.31 11.27 -12.55
N PHE A 187 -8.01 11.58 -13.80
CA PHE A 187 -7.33 12.80 -14.24
C PHE A 187 -6.04 13.11 -13.43
N GLY A 188 -5.30 12.06 -13.06
CA GLY A 188 -4.08 12.17 -12.27
C GLY A 188 -4.29 12.35 -10.75
N ILE A 189 -5.54 12.49 -10.30
CA ILE A 189 -5.90 12.60 -8.89
C ILE A 189 -6.09 11.21 -8.32
N LYS A 190 -5.36 10.86 -7.25
CA LYS A 190 -5.54 9.58 -6.56
C LYS A 190 -6.86 9.53 -5.80
N VAL A 191 -7.67 8.51 -6.09
CA VAL A 191 -9.00 8.34 -5.51
C VAL A 191 -8.97 7.29 -4.42
N THR A 192 -8.48 6.09 -4.72
CA THR A 192 -8.25 5.02 -3.75
C THR A 192 -6.76 4.62 -3.73
N GLU A 193 -6.29 4.20 -2.57
CA GLU A 193 -4.96 3.63 -2.40
C GLU A 193 -4.99 2.62 -1.26
N VAL A 194 -4.53 1.40 -1.51
CA VAL A 194 -4.22 0.42 -0.45
C VAL A 194 -2.74 0.10 -0.44
N LYS A 195 -2.17 0.06 0.76
CA LYS A 195 -0.76 -0.23 0.98
C LYS A 195 -0.62 -1.29 2.05
N ILE A 196 0.20 -2.30 1.76
CA ILE A 196 0.73 -3.25 2.74
C ILE A 196 2.23 -3.06 2.87
N TRP A 197 2.78 -3.32 4.06
CA TRP A 197 4.21 -3.38 4.27
C TRP A 197 4.60 -4.44 5.30
N VAL A 198 5.86 -4.85 5.24
CA VAL A 198 6.50 -5.75 6.18
C VAL A 198 7.86 -5.20 6.60
N ASP A 199 8.09 -5.18 7.92
CA ASP A 199 9.35 -4.82 8.55
C ASP A 199 10.06 -6.10 8.97
N TYR A 200 11.31 -6.30 8.56
CA TYR A 200 12.03 -7.55 8.76
C TYR A 200 13.55 -7.35 8.92
N ARG A 201 14.24 -8.36 9.43
CA ARG A 201 15.70 -8.38 9.60
C ARG A 201 16.33 -9.45 8.74
N THR A 202 17.46 -9.14 8.12
CA THR A 202 18.28 -10.10 7.38
C THR A 202 19.65 -10.27 8.03
N ASN A 203 20.27 -11.44 7.83
CA ASN A 203 21.66 -11.72 8.22
C ASN A 203 22.55 -12.00 6.99
N THR A 204 22.39 -11.18 5.94
CA THR A 204 23.02 -11.29 4.60
C THR A 204 22.46 -12.37 3.68
N THR A 205 22.10 -13.55 4.19
CA THR A 205 21.73 -14.72 3.36
C THR A 205 20.26 -15.12 3.46
N ARG A 206 19.51 -14.55 4.41
CA ARG A 206 18.09 -14.85 4.63
C ARG A 206 17.44 -13.85 5.56
N VAL A 207 16.12 -13.89 5.64
CA VAL A 207 15.35 -13.26 6.71
C VAL A 207 15.51 -14.07 8.01
N THR A 208 15.80 -13.36 9.09
CA THR A 208 15.95 -13.93 10.45
C THR A 208 14.81 -13.56 11.37
N LYS A 209 14.09 -12.47 11.08
CA LYS A 209 12.97 -11.99 11.89
C LYS A 209 12.01 -11.16 11.07
N VAL A 210 10.71 -11.28 11.34
CA VAL A 210 9.69 -10.34 10.86
C VAL A 210 9.14 -9.59 12.06
N TYR A 211 9.40 -8.29 12.12
CA TYR A 211 8.99 -7.43 13.22
C TYR A 211 7.49 -7.12 13.16
N LEU A 212 7.02 -6.71 11.98
CA LEU A 212 5.67 -6.20 11.78
C LEU A 212 5.21 -6.49 10.35
N ALA A 213 3.93 -6.77 10.18
CA ALA A 213 3.23 -6.52 8.92
C ALA A 213 2.04 -5.62 9.25
N ASN A 214 1.78 -4.62 8.41
CA ASN A 214 0.67 -3.71 8.59
C ASN A 214 0.30 -3.09 7.24
N GLY A 215 -0.79 -2.31 7.24
CA GLY A 215 -1.30 -1.68 6.04
C GLY A 215 -2.06 -0.40 6.34
N SER A 216 -2.21 0.42 5.31
CA SER A 216 -2.99 1.65 5.32
C SER A 216 -3.82 1.73 4.06
N HIS A 217 -4.95 2.40 4.12
CA HIS A 217 -5.75 2.72 2.95
C HIS A 217 -6.09 4.20 2.93
N ARG A 218 -6.56 4.65 1.77
CA ARG A 218 -7.15 5.94 1.51
C ARG A 218 -8.27 5.72 0.50
N ASN A 219 -9.38 6.40 0.71
CA ASN A 219 -10.54 6.28 -0.15
C ASN A 219 -11.26 7.62 -0.23
N PHE A 220 -11.36 8.16 -1.44
CA PHE A 220 -12.05 9.41 -1.75
C PHE A 220 -13.27 9.21 -2.67
N VAL A 221 -13.84 8.00 -2.65
CA VAL A 221 -15.13 7.67 -3.29
C VAL A 221 -16.26 7.90 -2.29
N PRO A 222 -17.20 8.84 -2.54
CA PRO A 222 -18.34 9.07 -1.67
C PRO A 222 -19.26 7.84 -1.58
N GLY A 223 -19.91 7.68 -0.43
CA GLY A 223 -20.80 6.53 -0.20
C GLY A 223 -20.10 5.16 -0.13
N SER A 224 -18.76 5.12 -0.21
CA SER A 224 -18.01 3.88 -0.10
C SER A 224 -17.39 3.69 1.29
N GLY A 225 -17.33 2.43 1.71
CA GLY A 225 -16.69 2.00 2.95
C GLY A 225 -15.39 1.27 2.63
N PHE A 226 -14.37 1.46 3.47
CA PHE A 226 -13.14 0.67 3.38
C PHE A 226 -12.69 0.29 4.79
N SER A 227 -12.36 -0.97 4.98
CA SER A 227 -11.91 -1.49 6.26
C SER A 227 -10.78 -2.49 6.08
N LYS A 228 -10.05 -2.71 7.16
CA LYS A 228 -8.82 -3.49 7.18
C LYS A 228 -8.92 -4.57 8.24
N GLY A 229 -8.77 -5.82 7.83
CA GLY A 229 -8.63 -6.95 8.73
C GLY A 229 -7.29 -6.95 9.49
N PRO A 230 -7.12 -7.90 10.43
CA PRO A 230 -5.86 -8.06 11.15
C PRO A 230 -4.73 -8.49 10.19
N ALA A 231 -3.56 -7.88 10.35
CA ALA A 231 -2.38 -8.22 9.57
C ALA A 231 -1.74 -9.52 10.08
N LYS A 232 -1.42 -10.43 9.16
CA LYS A 232 -0.63 -11.65 9.40
C LYS A 232 0.80 -11.43 8.95
N LYS A 233 1.75 -12.02 9.67
CA LYS A 233 3.17 -11.98 9.35
C LYS A 233 3.83 -13.31 9.66
N TRP A 234 4.76 -13.76 8.82
CA TRP A 234 5.50 -15.00 9.02
C TRP A 234 6.80 -15.00 8.22
N ILE A 235 7.69 -15.94 8.57
CA ILE A 235 8.83 -16.32 7.72
C ILE A 235 8.45 -17.64 7.04
N SER A 236 8.51 -17.71 5.71
CA SER A 236 8.24 -18.96 4.98
C SER A 236 9.38 -19.97 5.16
N ALA A 237 9.13 -21.22 4.75
CA ALA A 237 10.17 -22.26 4.77
C ALA A 237 11.39 -21.91 3.91
N ALA A 238 11.21 -21.10 2.87
CA ALA A 238 12.28 -20.57 2.03
C ALA A 238 13.07 -19.42 2.69
N GLY A 239 12.69 -18.96 3.89
CA GLY A 239 13.38 -17.88 4.58
C GLY A 239 12.99 -16.48 4.11
N ASN A 240 11.81 -16.30 3.51
CA ASN A 240 11.30 -14.99 3.10
C ASN A 240 10.38 -14.40 4.17
N ALA A 241 10.38 -13.08 4.32
CA ALA A 241 9.43 -12.33 5.12
C ALA A 241 8.11 -12.19 4.36
N HIS A 242 6.98 -12.46 5.01
CA HIS A 242 5.65 -12.27 4.43
C HIS A 242 4.78 -11.37 5.30
N GLY A 243 3.88 -10.64 4.63
CA GLY A 243 2.79 -9.88 5.24
C GLY A 243 1.49 -10.11 4.46
N GLN A 244 0.37 -10.28 5.15
CA GLN A 244 -0.94 -10.43 4.53
C GLN A 244 -2.02 -9.67 5.28
N ILE A 245 -2.93 -9.02 4.56
CA ILE A 245 -4.07 -8.28 5.09
C ILE A 245 -5.28 -8.58 4.22
N VAL A 246 -6.46 -8.65 4.83
CA VAL A 246 -7.74 -8.66 4.10
C VAL A 246 -8.30 -7.24 4.13
N TRP A 247 -8.71 -6.74 2.98
CA TRP A 247 -9.40 -5.49 2.80
C TRP A 247 -10.85 -5.78 2.48
N ASP A 248 -11.76 -5.15 3.21
CA ASP A 248 -13.19 -5.22 2.92
C ASP A 248 -13.65 -3.83 2.54
N ALA A 249 -14.33 -3.70 1.42
CA ALA A 249 -14.84 -2.46 0.91
C ALA A 249 -16.31 -2.58 0.49
N THR A 250 -17.00 -1.46 0.49
CA THR A 250 -18.34 -1.32 -0.08
C THR A 250 -18.29 -0.18 -1.06
N PHE A 251 -18.60 -0.41 -2.33
CA PHE A 251 -18.68 0.62 -3.37
C PHE A 251 -20.09 0.63 -3.94
N LEU A 252 -20.83 1.73 -3.75
CA LEU A 252 -22.19 1.89 -4.29
C LEU A 252 -23.13 0.73 -3.93
N GLY A 253 -23.01 0.20 -2.70
CA GLY A 253 -23.78 -0.94 -2.22
C GLY A 253 -23.26 -2.32 -2.61
N HIS A 254 -22.17 -2.40 -3.39
CA HIS A 254 -21.49 -3.66 -3.70
C HIS A 254 -20.38 -3.93 -2.69
N GLU A 255 -20.40 -5.11 -2.09
CA GLU A 255 -19.32 -5.57 -1.21
C GLU A 255 -18.17 -6.16 -2.04
N TRP A 256 -16.95 -5.84 -1.63
CA TRP A 256 -15.72 -6.35 -2.20
C TRP A 256 -14.79 -6.77 -1.06
N SER A 257 -14.15 -7.93 -1.18
CA SER A 257 -13.14 -8.38 -0.23
C SER A 257 -11.93 -8.88 -1.00
N ALA A 258 -10.74 -8.44 -0.60
CA ALA A 258 -9.50 -8.87 -1.23
C ALA A 258 -8.36 -9.03 -0.21
N VAL A 259 -7.57 -10.05 -0.43
CA VAL A 259 -6.33 -10.35 0.26
C VAL A 259 -5.19 -9.59 -0.40
N GLN A 260 -4.59 -8.64 0.31
CA GLN A 260 -3.29 -8.09 -0.07
C GLN A 260 -2.17 -8.91 0.58
N HIS A 261 -1.23 -9.36 -0.24
CA HIS A 261 -0.06 -10.11 0.17
C HIS A 261 1.22 -9.39 -0.28
N ILE A 262 2.27 -9.51 0.51
CA ILE A 262 3.62 -9.05 0.18
C ILE A 262 4.62 -10.06 0.70
N TRP A 263 5.71 -10.24 -0.04
CA TRP A 263 6.87 -10.94 0.47
C TRP A 263 8.19 -10.32 0.03
N ALA A 264 9.20 -10.52 0.87
CA ALA A 264 10.52 -9.94 0.73
C ALA A 264 11.59 -10.91 1.25
N ASN A 265 12.82 -10.76 0.78
CA ASN A 265 13.98 -11.53 1.21
C ASN A 265 15.19 -10.62 1.45
N GLU A 266 16.40 -11.17 1.52
CA GLU A 266 17.64 -10.41 1.68
C GLU A 266 17.95 -9.43 0.53
N TYR A 267 17.25 -9.56 -0.61
CA TYR A 267 17.33 -8.65 -1.76
C TYR A 267 16.21 -7.61 -1.80
N GLY A 268 15.34 -7.56 -0.77
CA GLY A 268 14.22 -6.64 -0.71
C GLY A 268 12.89 -7.24 -1.07
N TYR A 269 11.98 -6.38 -1.52
CA TYR A 269 10.70 -6.76 -2.10
C TYR A 269 10.93 -7.74 -3.25
N GLN A 270 10.17 -8.83 -3.26
CA GLN A 270 10.24 -9.83 -4.31
C GLN A 270 8.90 -10.04 -5.00
N GLY A 271 7.79 -9.82 -4.28
CA GLY A 271 6.48 -9.90 -4.86
C GLY A 271 5.39 -9.40 -3.92
N GLY A 272 4.22 -9.15 -4.50
CA GLY A 272 3.02 -8.73 -3.80
C GLY A 272 1.84 -8.85 -4.73
N SER A 273 0.65 -8.96 -4.15
CA SER A 273 -0.59 -9.07 -4.88
C SER A 273 -1.72 -8.47 -4.08
N LEU A 274 -2.82 -8.18 -4.73
CA LEU A 274 -4.12 -7.91 -4.12
C LEU A 274 -5.09 -8.84 -4.87
N LYS A 275 -5.83 -9.73 -4.19
CA LYS A 275 -6.67 -10.76 -4.84
C LYS A 275 -7.92 -11.06 -4.04
#